data_AF-A0A8J6VT26-F1
#
_entry.id   AF-A0A8J6VT26-F1
#
_cell.length_a   1.000
_cell.length_b   1.000
_cell.length_c   1.000
_cell.angle_alpha   90.00
_cell.angle_beta   90.00
_cell.angle_gamma   90.00
#
_symmetry.space_group_name_H-M   'P 1'
#
loop_
_entity.id
_entity.type
_entity.pdbx_description
1 polymer ?
#
loop_
_entity_poly.entity_id
_entity_poly.type
_entity_poly.pdbx_seq_one_letter_code
_entity_poly.pdbx_strand_id
1 'polypeptide(L)'
;MFKVVTRNFSQEFGRWTDALNTAKSLQPQCKSLLQDIRIFEGEDLVWVYSRSHTYPQFVGPGAYKRLAIRFLQEAIENGEAWAMGEVAETSSETSSETGDD
;
A
#
# COMPACT_ATOMS: atom_id res chain seq x y z
N MET A 1 -11.30 1.96 7.43
CA MET A 1 -11.14 3.42 7.38
C MET A 1 -9.76 3.76 7.92
N PHE A 2 -9.02 4.60 7.21
CA PHE A 2 -7.69 5.05 7.58
C PHE A 2 -7.71 6.56 7.82
N LYS A 3 -7.03 7.02 8.86
CA LYS A 3 -6.97 8.45 9.20
C LYS A 3 -5.53 8.94 9.20
N VAL A 4 -5.23 9.88 8.32
CA VAL A 4 -3.93 10.56 8.29
C VAL A 4 -4.00 11.79 9.19
N VAL A 5 -3.12 11.87 10.17
CA VAL A 5 -3.05 12.97 11.13
C VAL A 5 -1.65 13.56 11.14
N THR A 6 -1.58 14.89 11.03
CA THR A 6 -0.40 15.72 11.28
C THR A 6 -0.81 16.91 12.15
N ARG A 7 0.15 17.77 12.52
CA ARG A 7 -0.13 18.97 13.32
C ARG A 7 -1.23 19.88 12.74
N ASN A 8 -1.30 20.01 11.41
CA ASN A 8 -2.21 20.94 10.72
C ASN A 8 -3.11 20.25 9.70
N PHE A 9 -3.16 18.92 9.68
CA PHE A 9 -3.91 18.15 8.70
C PHE A 9 -4.52 16.92 9.36
N SER A 10 -5.80 16.68 9.09
CA SER A 10 -6.51 15.49 9.54
C SER A 10 -7.52 15.10 8.47
N GLN A 11 -7.35 13.94 7.86
CA GLN A 11 -8.26 13.45 6.81
C GLN A 11 -8.44 11.94 6.89
N GLU A 12 -9.63 11.47 6.55
CA GLU A 12 -10.01 10.07 6.54
C GLU A 12 -10.13 9.54 5.11
N PHE A 13 -9.79 8.26 4.94
CA PHE A 13 -9.71 7.57 3.66
C PHE A 13 -10.31 6.17 3.77
N GLY A 14 -10.99 5.72 2.71
CA GLY A 14 -11.51 4.36 2.62
C GLY A 14 -10.40 3.33 2.40
N ARG A 15 -9.37 3.68 1.61
CA ARG A 15 -8.29 2.80 1.17
C ARG A 15 -6.97 3.08 1.88
N TRP A 16 -6.19 2.03 2.11
CA TRP A 16 -4.86 2.12 2.70
C TRP A 16 -3.89 2.88 1.77
N THR A 17 -3.93 2.57 0.48
CA THR A 17 -3.09 3.20 -0.54
C THR A 17 -3.27 4.71 -0.61
N ASP A 18 -4.52 5.20 -0.58
CA ASP A 18 -4.82 6.63 -0.57
C ASP A 18 -4.25 7.33 0.66
N ALA A 19 -4.49 6.77 1.85
CA ALA A 19 -3.94 7.30 3.10
C ALA A 19 -2.41 7.33 3.09
N LEU A 20 -1.76 6.26 2.60
CA LEU A 20 -0.31 6.16 2.49
C LEU A 20 0.26 7.17 1.49
N ASN A 21 -0.40 7.37 0.35
CA ASN A 21 0.01 8.34 -0.67
C ASN A 21 -0.08 9.77 -0.15
N THR A 22 -1.18 10.13 0.54
CA THR A 22 -1.30 11.43 1.21
C THR A 22 -0.24 11.60 2.30
N ALA A 23 -0.01 10.59 3.14
CA ALA A 23 1.02 10.68 4.16
C ALA A 23 2.42 10.89 3.57
N LYS A 24 2.75 10.20 2.46
CA LYS A 24 4.02 10.38 1.74
C LYS A 24 4.16 11.79 1.13
N SER A 25 3.10 12.33 0.54
CA SER A 25 3.13 13.69 -0.04
C SER A 25 3.30 14.79 1.01
N LEU A 26 2.95 14.51 2.27
CA LEU A 26 3.15 15.40 3.40
C LEU A 26 4.56 15.33 4.01
N GLN A 27 5.36 14.30 3.74
CA GLN A 27 6.72 14.15 4.29
C GLN A 27 7.63 15.37 4.03
N PRO A 28 7.67 15.98 2.83
CA PRO A 28 8.48 17.17 2.57
C PRO A 28 8.06 18.40 3.41
N GLN A 29 6.82 18.40 3.92
CA GLN A 29 6.28 19.49 4.73
C GLN A 29 6.63 19.35 6.22
N CYS A 30 7.06 18.15 6.66
CA CYS A 30 7.59 17.93 8.01
C CYS A 30 8.98 18.55 8.15
N LYS A 31 9.03 19.82 8.57
CA LYS A 31 10.29 20.58 8.73
C LYS A 31 10.86 20.50 10.15
N SER A 32 10.05 20.15 11.14
CA SER A 32 10.46 20.11 12.55
C SER A 32 10.66 18.67 13.04
N LEU A 33 11.63 18.47 13.93
CA LEU A 33 11.85 17.20 14.65
C LEU A 33 10.65 16.81 15.54
N LEU A 34 9.82 17.78 15.92
CA LEU A 34 8.60 17.56 16.72
C LEU A 34 7.35 17.32 15.86
N GLN A 35 7.49 17.34 14.53
CA GLN A 35 6.38 17.04 13.63
C GLN A 35 6.47 15.60 13.17
N ASP A 36 5.33 14.94 13.25
CA ASP A 36 5.13 13.59 12.78
C ASP A 36 3.84 13.46 11.96
N ILE A 37 3.82 12.45 11.10
CA ILE A 37 2.70 12.05 10.27
C ILE A 37 2.29 10.67 10.77
N ARG A 38 1.05 10.53 11.19
CA ARG A 38 0.49 9.28 11.71
C ARG A 38 -0.62 8.81 10.80
N ILE A 39 -0.69 7.50 10.56
CA ILE A 39 -1.85 6.85 9.96
C ILE A 39 -2.44 5.91 10.99
N PHE A 40 -3.72 6.12 11.27
CA PHE A 40 -4.52 5.24 12.12
C PHE A 40 -5.43 4.35 11.27
N GLU A 41 -5.56 3.09 11.67
CA GLU A 41 -6.62 2.19 11.20
C GLU A 41 -7.66 2.09 12.33
N GLY A 42 -8.79 2.78 12.19
CA GLY A 42 -9.70 2.96 13.32
C GLY A 42 -9.00 3.73 14.46
N GLU A 43 -8.85 3.09 15.62
CA GLU A 43 -8.16 3.67 16.79
C GLU A 43 -6.67 3.27 16.86
N ASP A 44 -6.24 2.31 16.04
CA ASP A 44 -4.89 1.76 16.10
C ASP A 44 -3.91 2.59 15.27
N LEU A 45 -2.83 3.07 15.88
CA LEU A 45 -1.71 3.63 15.13
C LEU A 45 -0.99 2.51 14.37
N VAL A 46 -1.00 2.57 13.04
CA VAL A 46 -0.41 1.51 12.19
C VAL A 46 0.83 1.96 11.42
N TRP A 47 1.00 3.26 11.23
CA TRP A 47 2.15 3.82 10.52
C TRP A 47 2.51 5.21 11.06
N VAL A 48 3.80 5.47 11.19
CA VAL A 48 4.29 6.79 11.61
C VAL A 48 5.55 7.19 10.84
N TYR A 49 5.63 8.45 10.47
CA TYR A 49 6.84 9.09 9.99
C TYR A 49 7.17 10.31 10.84
N SER A 50 8.43 10.46 11.21
CA SER A 50 8.97 11.64 11.88
C SER A 50 10.35 11.92 11.32
N ARG A 51 10.78 13.18 11.27
CA ARG A 51 12.13 13.55 10.80
C ARG A 51 13.26 12.96 11.63
N SER A 52 12.99 12.58 12.88
CA SER A 52 13.96 11.94 13.78
C SER A 52 14.30 10.50 13.39
N HIS A 53 13.52 9.87 12.50
CA HIS A 53 13.74 8.52 12.03
C HIS A 53 14.05 8.52 10.54
N THR A 54 15.07 7.75 10.13
CA THR A 54 15.48 7.62 8.71
C THR A 54 14.35 7.04 7.85
N TYR A 55 13.56 6.13 8.43
CA TYR A 55 12.49 5.42 7.73
C TYR A 55 11.18 5.51 8.52
N PRO A 56 10.02 5.52 7.83
CA PRO A 56 8.74 5.33 8.48
C PRO A 56 8.67 4.00 9.21
N GLN A 57 7.89 3.96 10.29
CA GLN A 57 7.71 2.80 11.13
C GLN A 57 6.29 2.26 11.01
N PHE A 58 6.16 0.93 10.98
CA PHE A 58 4.89 0.24 11.12
C PHE A 58 4.68 -0.11 12.59
N VAL A 59 3.52 0.24 13.13
CA VAL A 59 3.24 0.16 14.57
C VAL A 59 2.17 -0.90 14.82
N GLY A 60 2.39 -1.72 15.85
CA GLY A 60 1.48 -2.79 16.24
C GLY A 60 1.81 -4.18 15.67
N PRO A 61 1.30 -5.25 16.31
CA PRO A 61 1.64 -6.62 15.97
C PRO A 61 1.17 -6.95 14.55
N GLY A 62 2.09 -7.36 13.67
CA GLY A 62 1.77 -7.77 12.30
C GLY A 62 1.26 -6.66 11.36
N ALA A 63 1.35 -5.39 11.76
CA ALA A 63 0.83 -4.26 11.00
C ALA A 63 1.40 -4.19 9.58
N TYR A 64 2.73 -4.33 9.44
CA TYR A 64 3.38 -4.38 8.13
C TYR A 64 2.77 -5.46 7.22
N LYS A 65 2.68 -6.71 7.71
CA LYS A 65 2.18 -7.84 6.92
C LYS A 65 0.73 -7.61 6.49
N ARG A 66 -0.14 -7.16 7.40
CA ARG A 66 -1.54 -6.87 7.09
C ARG A 66 -1.68 -5.76 6.05
N LEU A 67 -0.93 -4.67 6.22
CA LEU A 67 -0.98 -3.53 5.31
C LEU A 67 -0.37 -3.85 3.93
N ALA A 68 0.66 -4.69 3.89
CA ALA A 68 1.23 -5.19 2.63
C ALA A 68 0.22 -6.07 1.87
N ILE A 69 -0.51 -6.95 2.57
CA ILE A 69 -1.59 -7.75 1.96
C ILE A 69 -2.68 -6.82 1.42
N ARG A 70 -3.10 -5.81 2.19
CA ARG A 70 -4.10 -4.83 1.71
C ARG A 70 -3.62 -4.04 0.50
N PHE A 71 -2.36 -3.63 0.49
CA PHE A 71 -1.76 -2.94 -0.65
C PHE A 71 -1.88 -3.79 -1.93
N LEU A 72 -1.56 -5.08 -1.83
CA LEU A 72 -1.69 -6.01 -2.96
C LEU A 72 -3.16 -6.22 -3.37
N GLN A 73 -4.06 -6.41 -2.41
CA GLN A 73 -5.49 -6.57 -2.67
C GLN A 73 -6.07 -5.35 -3.40
N GLU A 74 -5.80 -4.15 -2.89
CA GLU A 74 -6.27 -2.90 -3.48
C GLU A 74 -5.70 -2.68 -4.88
N ALA A 75 -4.47 -3.15 -5.15
CA ALA A 75 -3.85 -3.07 -6.47
C ALA A 75 -4.48 -4.06 -7.47
N ILE A 76 -4.80 -5.29 -7.04
CA ILE A 76 -5.55 -6.27 -7.85
C ILE A 76 -6.96 -5.74 -8.17
N GLU A 77 -7.67 -5.22 -7.17
CA GLU A 77 -9.00 -4.62 -7.35
C GLU A 77 -9.00 -3.43 -8.32
N ASN A 78 -7.88 -2.69 -8.37
CA ASN A 78 -7.70 -1.55 -9.27
C ASN A 78 -7.11 -1.94 -10.64
N GLY A 79 -6.93 -3.23 -10.91
CA GLY A 79 -6.41 -3.73 -12.19
C GLY A 79 -4.94 -3.41 -12.45
N GLU A 80 -4.14 -3.20 -11.41
CA GLU A 80 -2.73 -2.86 -11.57
C GLU A 80 -1.93 -4.09 -12.03
N ALA A 81 -1.34 -3.99 -13.22
CA ALA A 81 -0.67 -5.11 -13.90
C ALA A 81 0.49 -5.73 -13.10
N TRP A 82 1.17 -4.94 -12.25
CA TRP A 82 2.27 -5.46 -11.40
C TRP A 82 1.77 -6.33 -10.23
N ALA A 83 0.50 -6.21 -9.86
CA ALA A 83 -0.13 -6.93 -8.74
C ALA A 83 -0.75 -8.26 -9.17
N MET A 84 -1.13 -8.37 -10.45
CA MET A 84 -1.49 -9.62 -11.09
C MET A 84 -0.19 -10.34 -11.44
N GLY A 85 0.33 -11.17 -10.53
CA GLY A 85 1.51 -11.99 -10.81
C GLY A 85 1.35 -12.67 -12.16
N GLU A 86 2.44 -12.71 -12.94
CA GLU A 86 2.50 -13.31 -14.28
C GLU A 86 1.84 -14.69 -14.27
N VAL A 87 0.56 -14.74 -14.59
CA VAL A 87 -0.06 -15.96 -15.11
C VAL A 87 0.57 -16.08 -16.48
N ALA A 88 1.70 -16.77 -16.52
CA ALA A 88 2.20 -17.33 -17.75
C ALA A 88 1.02 -18.05 -18.38
N GLU A 89 0.41 -17.44 -19.39
CA GLU A 89 -0.53 -18.07 -20.31
C GLU A 89 0.27 -19.11 -21.10
N THR A 90 0.60 -20.21 -20.44
CA THR A 90 0.87 -21.49 -21.06
C THR A 90 -0.47 -22.23 -21.14
N SER A 91 -1.38 -21.70 -21.95
CA SER A 91 -2.36 -22.54 -22.62
C SER A 91 -1.64 -23.11 -23.84
N SER A 92 -1.01 -24.26 -23.60
CA SER A 92 -0.61 -25.18 -24.65
C SER A 92 -1.88 -25.63 -25.38
N GLU A 93 -2.03 -25.25 -26.64
CA GLU A 93 -2.76 -26.05 -27.63
C GLU A 93 -1.76 -26.46 -28.70
N THR A 94 -0.90 -27.42 -28.33
CA THR A 94 -0.31 -28.38 -29.26
C THR A 94 -1.06 -29.68 -29.08
N SER A 95 -1.85 -30.07 -30.07
CA SER A 95 -2.18 -31.46 -30.44
C SER A 95 -2.86 -31.41 -31.82
N SER A 96 -2.14 -31.76 -32.89
CA SER A 96 -2.24 -33.06 -33.61
C SER A 96 -3.28 -32.92 -34.75
N GLU A 97 -3.08 -33.28 -36.02
CA GLU A 97 -2.60 -34.55 -36.60
C GLU A 97 -2.70 -34.36 -38.16
N THR A 98 -1.61 -34.43 -38.93
CA THR A 98 -1.19 -35.53 -39.84
C THR A 98 -2.18 -35.98 -40.94
N GLY A 99 -1.72 -35.99 -42.22
CA GLY A 99 -2.27 -36.78 -43.35
C GLY A 99 -2.62 -35.93 -44.59
N ASP A 100 -1.77 -35.84 -45.62
CA ASP A 100 -1.72 -36.71 -46.84
C ASP A 100 -3.01 -36.68 -47.68
N ASP A 101 -3.03 -35.89 -48.77
CA ASP A 101 -3.08 -36.34 -50.18
C ASP A 101 -2.89 -35.13 -51.14
#